data_AF-D5V1U6-F1
#
_entry.id   AF-D5V1U6-F1
#
_cell.length_a   1.000
_cell.length_b   1.000
_cell.length_c   1.000
_cell.angle_alpha   90.00
_cell.angle_beta   90.00
_cell.angle_gamma   90.00
#
_symmetry.space_group_name_H-M   'P 1'
#
loop_
_entity.id
_entity.type
_entity.pdbx_description
1 polymer ?
#
loop_
_entity_poly.entity_id
_entity_poly.type
_entity_poly.pdbx_seq_one_letter_code
_entity_poly.pdbx_strand_id
1 'polypeptide(L)' 'MEEKEYVIDEIKTLISSTGEKIDINPKFLDYFDLEELYDIKENLLSKKENFRENNKDFLEQIYEKTKINEI' A
#
# COMPACT_ATOMS: atom_id res chain seq x y z
N MET A 1 20.81 -15.40 2.00
CA MET A 1 19.45 -14.88 1.84
C MET A 1 19.23 -14.77 0.35
N GLU A 2 18.26 -15.51 -0.17
CA GLU A 2 17.96 -15.50 -1.60
C GLU A 2 17.32 -14.15 -1.97
N GLU A 3 17.60 -13.62 -3.16
CA GLU A 3 17.10 -12.32 -3.62
C GLU A 3 15.57 -12.22 -3.54
N LYS A 4 14.87 -13.31 -3.87
CA LYS A 4 13.41 -13.44 -3.74
C LYS A 4 12.94 -13.20 -2.30
N GLU A 5 13.65 -13.74 -1.33
CA GLU A 5 13.35 -13.59 0.10
C GLU A 5 13.44 -12.13 0.54
N TYR A 6 14.46 -11.41 0.05
CA TYR A 6 14.64 -9.99 0.33
C TYR A 6 13.48 -9.15 -0.20
N VAL A 7 13.07 -9.36 -1.46
CA VAL A 7 11.95 -8.61 -2.07
C VAL A 7 10.63 -8.89 -1.33
N ILE A 8 10.40 -10.15 -0.94
CA ILE A 8 9.22 -10.53 -0.15
C ILE A 8 9.18 -9.77 1.18
N ASP A 9 10.30 -9.63 1.89
CA ASP A 9 10.34 -8.93 3.17
C ASP A 9 10.17 -7.41 3.01
N GLU A 10 10.67 -6.82 1.92
CA GLU A 10 10.37 -5.42 1.57
C GLU A 10 8.87 -5.23 1.31
N ILE A 11 8.24 -6.11 0.53
CA ILE A 11 6.79 -6.06 0.27
C ILE A 11 5.99 -6.17 1.57
N LYS A 12 6.32 -7.11 2.46
CA LYS A 12 5.66 -7.23 3.77
C LYS A 12 5.79 -5.93 4.59
N THR A 13 6.96 -5.30 4.55
CA THR A 13 7.21 -4.02 5.24
C THR A 13 6.37 -2.89 4.64
N LEU A 14 6.25 -2.83 3.31
CA LEU A 14 5.40 -1.85 2.63
C LEU A 14 3.93 -2.00 3.00
N ILE A 15 3.40 -3.22 3.04
CA ILE A 15 1.97 -3.46 3.34
C ILE A 15 1.66 -3.22 4.84
N SER A 16 2.59 -3.55 5.74
CA SER A 16 2.38 -3.43 7.20
C SER A 16 2.46 -2.00 7.74
N SER A 17 2.87 -1.04 6.91
CA SER A 17 3.07 0.35 7.30
C SER A 17 1.78 1.12 7.66
N THR A 18 0.60 0.51 7.55
CA THR A 18 -0.70 1.12 7.92
C THR A 18 -1.20 0.77 9.33
N GLY A 19 -0.51 -0.09 10.09
CA GLY A 19 -0.95 -0.49 11.45
C GLY A 19 -2.20 -1.36 11.51
N GLU A 20 -2.83 -1.63 10.37
CA GLU A 20 -3.93 -2.58 10.24
C GLU A 20 -3.40 -4.00 10.02
N LYS A 21 -4.12 -4.99 10.57
CA LYS A 21 -3.84 -6.41 10.29
C LYS A 21 -4.08 -6.64 8.80
N ILE A 22 -3.02 -6.98 8.08
CA ILE A 22 -3.09 -7.38 6.68
C ILE A 22 -3.91 -8.68 6.61
N ASP A 23 -5.11 -8.62 6.02
CA ASP A 23 -5.98 -9.78 5.78
C ASP A 23 -5.47 -10.70 4.64
N ILE A 24 -4.45 -10.25 3.90
CA ILE A 24 -3.78 -11.06 2.88
C ILE A 24 -2.72 -11.94 3.55
N ASN A 25 -2.87 -13.26 3.42
CA ASN A 25 -1.86 -14.21 3.91
C ASN A 25 -0.53 -13.97 3.18
N PRO A 26 0.56 -13.58 3.87
CA PRO A 26 1.85 -13.28 3.24
C PRO A 26 2.47 -14.47 2.50
N LYS A 27 2.05 -15.70 2.82
CA LYS A 27 2.45 -16.92 2.09
C LYS A 27 2.03 -16.93 0.62
N PHE A 28 1.10 -16.04 0.21
CA PHE A 28 0.78 -15.91 -1.20
C PHE A 28 1.95 -15.35 -2.02
N LEU A 29 2.85 -14.58 -1.40
CA LEU A 29 4.02 -14.01 -2.08
C LEU A 29 5.00 -15.10 -2.56
N ASP A 30 5.00 -16.27 -1.92
CA ASP A 30 5.90 -17.37 -2.27
C ASP A 30 5.59 -17.98 -3.66
N TYR A 31 4.34 -17.83 -4.14
CA TYR A 31 3.89 -18.35 -5.43
C TYR A 31 4.26 -17.49 -6.63
N PHE A 32 4.63 -16.22 -6.40
CA PHE A 32 5.04 -15.32 -7.47
C PHE A 32 6.50 -15.55 -7.86
N ASP A 33 6.83 -15.33 -9.12
CA ASP A 33 8.22 -15.25 -9.54
C ASP A 33 8.86 -13.91 -9.12
N LEU A 34 10.15 -13.77 -9.37
CA LEU A 34 10.89 -12.58 -8.93
C LEU A 34 10.45 -11.30 -9.67
N GLU A 35 10.09 -11.41 -10.94
CA GLU A 35 9.64 -10.28 -11.76
C GLU A 35 8.28 -9.77 -11.28
N GLU A 36 7.34 -10.68 -11.04
CA GLU A 36 6.03 -10.38 -10.47
C GLU A 36 6.15 -9.73 -9.08
N LEU A 37 7.10 -10.18 -8.25
CA LEU A 37 7.36 -9.58 -6.94
C LEU A 37 7.89 -8.14 -7.07
N TYR A 38 8.77 -7.86 -8.03
CA TYR A 38 9.21 -6.50 -8.29
C TYR A 38 8.06 -5.60 -8.76
N ASP A 39 7.20 -6.09 -9.65
CA ASP A 39 6.02 -5.34 -10.10
C ASP A 39 5.08 -5.00 -8.94
N ILE A 40 4.85 -5.95 -8.03
CA ILE A 40 4.07 -5.73 -6.80
C ILE A 40 4.72 -4.65 -5.95
N LYS A 41 6.04 -4.72 -5.74
CA LYS A 41 6.80 -3.75 -4.93
C LYS A 41 6.68 -2.34 -5.51
N GLU A 42 6.91 -2.18 -6.80
CA GLU A 42 6.82 -0.87 -7.48
C GLU A 42 5.41 -0.31 -7.44
N ASN A 43 4.38 -1.15 -7.59
CA ASN A 43 3.00 -0.71 -7.45
C ASN A 43 2.70 -0.18 -6.03
N LEU A 44 3.20 -0.87 -5.00
CA LEU A 44 3.04 -0.44 -3.61
C LEU A 44 3.76 0.88 -3.32
N LEU A 45 4.98 1.05 -3.84
CA LEU A 45 5.73 2.30 -3.72
C LEU A 45 5.00 3.46 -4.41
N SER A 46 4.57 3.26 -5.65
CA SER A 46 3.83 4.28 -6.41
C SER A 46 2.54 4.70 -5.71
N LYS A 47 1.78 3.74 -5.14
CA LYS A 47 0.58 4.05 -4.35
C LYS A 47 0.88 4.88 -3.11
N LYS A 48 2.01 4.61 -2.45
CA LYS A 48 2.45 5.32 -1.24
C LYS A 48 2.90 6.74 -1.57
N GLU A 49 3.68 6.93 -2.63
CA GLU A 49 4.13 8.24 -3.09
C GLU A 49 2.95 9.11 -3.52
N ASN A 50 2.02 8.53 -4.27
CA ASN A 50 0.87 9.24 -4.81
C ASN A 50 -0.35 9.18 -3.86
N PHE A 51 -0.17 8.84 -2.58
CA PHE A 51 -1.28 8.66 -1.64
C PHE A 51 -2.20 9.89 -1.58
N ARG A 52 -1.62 11.10 -1.51
CA ARG A 52 -2.39 12.34 -1.44
C ARG A 52 -3.18 12.62 -2.73
N GLU A 53 -2.60 12.32 -3.88
CA GLU A 53 -3.23 12.53 -5.19
C GLU A 53 -4.32 11.49 -5.43
N ASN A 54 -4.04 10.22 -5.15
CA ASN A 54 -4.99 9.11 -5.25
C ASN A 54 -6.21 9.28 -4.34
N ASN A 55 -6.06 9.96 -3.21
CA ASN A 55 -7.13 10.21 -2.24
C ASN A 55 -7.66 11.64 -2.27
N LYS A 56 -7.26 12.47 -3.24
CA LYS A 56 -7.60 13.90 -3.27
C LYS A 56 -9.10 14.14 -3.19
N ASP A 57 -9.88 13.45 -4.02
CA ASP A 57 -11.34 13.61 -4.09
C ASP A 57 -12.02 13.20 -2.77
N PHE A 58 -11.49 12.16 -2.10
CA PHE A 58 -11.98 11.74 -0.80
C PHE A 58 -11.65 12.77 0.29
N LEU A 59 -10.43 13.31 0.29
CA LEU A 59 -10.02 14.37 1.21
C LEU A 59 -10.85 15.65 1.02
N GLU A 60 -11.16 16.00 -0.22
CA GLU A 60 -12.03 17.14 -0.55
C GLU A 60 -13.47 16.90 -0.06
N GLN A 61 -14.01 15.69 -0.25
CA GLN A 61 -15.32 15.32 0.30
C GLN A 61 -15.36 15.37 1.83
N ILE A 62 -14.31 14.93 2.53
CA ILE A 62 -14.21 15.07 3.99
C ILE A 62 -14.23 16.55 4.37
N TYR A 63 -13.41 17.36 3.71
CA TYR A 63 -13.33 18.80 3.98
C TYR A 63 -14.68 19.50 3.83
N GLU A 64 -15.37 19.29 2.71
CA GLU A 64 -16.70 19.84 2.45
C GLU A 64 -17.74 19.38 3.48
N LYS A 65 -17.71 18.11 3.88
CA LYS A 65 -18.60 17.59 4.94
C LYS A 65 -18.33 18.22 6.31
N THR A 66 -17.07 18.51 6.63
CA THR A 66 -16.70 19.12 7.92
C THR A 66 -17.02 20.62 7.99
N LYS A 67 -16.99 21.33 6.85
CA LYS A 67 -17.38 22.75 6.74
C LYS A 67 -18.84 23.01 7.07
N ILE A 68 -19.73 22.06 6.80
CA ILE A 68 -21.18 22.22 7.02
C ILE A 68 -21.53 22.29 8.52
N ASN A 69 -20.61 21.87 9.41
CA ASN A 69 -20.82 21.87 10.87
C ASN A 69 -20.32 23.15 11.59
N GLU A 70 -19.93 24.22 10.87
CA GLU A 70 -19.50 25.51 11.47
C GLU A 70 -20.62 26.58 11.55
N ILE A 71 -21.90 26.19 11.70
CA ILE A 71 -23.03 27.13 11.89
C ILE A 71 -23.81 26.81 13.17
#